data_AF-A0A2A5M669-F1
#
_entry.id   AF-A0A2A5M669-F1
#
_cell.length_a   1.000
_cell.length_b   1.000
_cell.length_c   1.000
_cell.angle_alpha   90.00
_cell.angle_beta   90.00
_cell.angle_gamma   90.00
#
_symmetry.space_group_name_H-M   'P 1'
#
loop_
_entity.id
_entity.type
_entity.pdbx_description
1 polymer ?
#
loop_
_entity_poly.entity_id
_entity_poly.type
_entity_poly.pdbx_seq_one_letter_code
_entity_poly.pdbx_strand_id
1 'polypeptide(L)'
;MQASFYEYLQNPKICELLLCKDEKQADLLAQVSRFKGLKTFVLPDFRAQFGDDLRAFSKELFDLCKILNAYHKEEEKKILISPLNTVLKKLPSKKHLQNYHIDKKQNFDLKCFEDEISRLGYEFVDIVQDKGEISIRADIIDIFCINEENPIRILLFGEEIESIRYFDLQSQKSIPNELEYFEICPFLKYFDKENYEIFKDKLEDFQSDTLIHDINSLGFWCIDDFFDYLELDFLACEKFDINEYEKDISFVNAKILPQAKKFKELQSSYNKDFFEFHKNKKITLLAKNEALFKALELEDTQNIHFVKSDLRLNLISPEELIISLNQKEKQKTRKKASLIIDELKNGDYIVHEDYGV
;
A
#
# COMPACT_ATOMS: atom_id res chain seq x y z
N MET A 1 -1.09 -19.37 -12.58
CA MET A 1 -1.89 -18.37 -11.87
C MET A 1 -2.24 -17.17 -12.75
N GLN A 2 -1.26 -16.43 -13.29
CA GLN A 2 -1.50 -15.25 -14.14
C GLN A 2 -2.34 -15.57 -15.39
N ALA A 3 -2.12 -16.72 -16.04
CA ALA A 3 -2.90 -17.11 -17.21
C ALA A 3 -4.39 -17.31 -16.87
N SER A 4 -4.67 -17.98 -15.75
CA SER A 4 -6.03 -18.22 -15.25
C SER A 4 -6.73 -16.90 -14.95
N PHE A 5 -6.00 -15.96 -14.34
CA PHE A 5 -6.58 -14.68 -13.97
C PHE A 5 -6.80 -13.79 -15.20
N TYR A 6 -5.89 -13.83 -16.17
CA TYR A 6 -6.04 -13.13 -17.44
C TYR A 6 -7.28 -13.59 -18.21
N GLU A 7 -7.51 -14.90 -18.29
CA GLU A 7 -8.74 -15.46 -18.89
C GLU A 7 -9.98 -15.08 -18.10
N TYR A 8 -9.93 -15.17 -16.77
CA TYR A 8 -11.04 -14.80 -15.91
C TYR A 8 -11.48 -13.34 -16.14
N LEU A 9 -10.52 -12.42 -16.29
CA LEU A 9 -10.79 -11.00 -16.56
C LEU A 9 -11.31 -10.72 -17.97
N GLN A 10 -11.45 -11.73 -18.84
CA GLN A 10 -12.20 -11.58 -20.10
C GLN A 10 -13.71 -11.66 -19.88
N ASN A 11 -14.16 -12.14 -18.71
CA ASN A 11 -15.58 -12.13 -18.36
C ASN A 11 -16.05 -10.73 -17.96
N PRO A 12 -17.32 -10.38 -18.22
CA PRO A 12 -17.85 -9.06 -17.88
C PRO A 12 -17.95 -8.84 -16.36
N LYS A 13 -18.33 -9.88 -15.61
CA LYS A 13 -18.39 -9.86 -14.15
C LYS A 13 -17.02 -10.25 -13.57
N ILE A 14 -16.42 -9.33 -12.85
CA ILE A 14 -15.17 -9.53 -12.10
C ILE A 14 -15.49 -9.56 -10.60
N CYS A 15 -14.74 -10.37 -9.84
CA CYS A 15 -14.76 -10.37 -8.39
C CYS A 15 -14.24 -9.03 -7.86
N GLU A 16 -14.68 -8.67 -6.65
CA GLU A 16 -14.20 -7.50 -5.92
C GLU A 16 -12.86 -7.78 -5.24
N LEU A 17 -12.65 -9.01 -4.75
CA LEU A 17 -11.47 -9.43 -4.00
C LEU A 17 -10.84 -10.70 -4.60
N LEU A 18 -9.53 -10.66 -4.86
CA LEU A 18 -8.75 -11.83 -5.25
C LEU A 18 -7.75 -12.19 -4.13
N LEU A 19 -7.89 -13.41 -3.62
CA LEU A 19 -7.07 -13.94 -2.55
C LEU A 19 -5.87 -14.68 -3.12
N CYS A 20 -4.70 -14.47 -2.52
CA CYS A 20 -3.45 -15.14 -2.86
C CYS A 20 -2.68 -15.57 -1.61
N LYS A 21 -1.60 -16.32 -1.79
CA LYS A 21 -0.79 -16.83 -0.68
C LYS A 21 0.07 -15.76 -0.03
N ASP A 22 0.75 -14.96 -0.84
CA ASP A 22 1.79 -14.06 -0.39
C ASP A 22 1.93 -12.82 -1.29
N GLU A 23 2.79 -11.89 -0.89
CA GLU A 23 3.07 -10.67 -1.64
C GLU A 23 3.62 -10.93 -3.05
N LYS A 24 4.36 -12.03 -3.24
CA LYS A 24 4.94 -12.38 -4.54
C LYS A 24 3.82 -12.75 -5.52
N GLN A 25 2.86 -13.55 -5.09
CA GLN A 25 1.69 -13.86 -5.89
C GLN A 25 0.83 -12.61 -6.12
N ALA A 26 0.62 -11.80 -5.07
CA ALA A 26 -0.15 -10.57 -5.15
C ALA A 26 0.41 -9.62 -6.22
N ASP A 27 1.73 -9.43 -6.26
CA ASP A 27 2.42 -8.64 -7.29
C ASP A 27 2.17 -9.20 -8.69
N LEU A 28 2.33 -10.52 -8.90
CA LEU A 28 2.11 -11.16 -10.21
C LEU A 28 0.66 -11.00 -10.68
N LEU A 29 -0.32 -11.18 -9.79
CA LEU A 29 -1.73 -10.99 -10.10
C LEU A 29 -2.03 -9.53 -10.44
N ALA A 30 -1.43 -8.59 -9.71
CA ALA A 30 -1.59 -7.17 -9.98
C ALA A 30 -1.07 -6.75 -11.36
N GLN A 31 -0.02 -7.40 -11.88
CA GLN A 31 0.45 -7.17 -13.25
C GLN A 31 -0.67 -7.46 -14.27
N VAL A 32 -1.44 -8.53 -14.05
CA VAL A 32 -2.52 -8.96 -14.94
C VAL A 32 -3.69 -7.97 -14.91
N SER A 33 -4.18 -7.61 -13.72
CA SER A 33 -5.32 -6.70 -13.59
C SER A 33 -5.00 -5.30 -14.12
N ARG A 34 -3.79 -4.79 -13.88
CA ARG A 34 -3.32 -3.52 -14.45
C ARG A 34 -3.20 -3.58 -15.97
N PHE A 35 -2.68 -4.69 -16.52
CA PHE A 35 -2.65 -4.89 -17.98
C PHE A 35 -4.06 -4.89 -18.59
N LYS A 36 -5.07 -5.38 -17.86
CA LYS A 36 -6.47 -5.33 -18.26
C LYS A 36 -7.16 -3.97 -18.01
N GLY A 37 -6.42 -2.98 -17.51
CA GLY A 37 -6.93 -1.62 -17.27
C GLY A 37 -7.74 -1.46 -15.99
N LEU A 38 -7.64 -2.40 -15.04
CA LEU A 38 -8.30 -2.27 -13.74
C LEU A 38 -7.47 -1.44 -12.76
N LYS A 39 -8.13 -0.57 -12.00
CA LYS A 39 -7.54 0.05 -10.81
C LYS A 39 -7.28 -1.04 -9.79
N THR A 40 -6.01 -1.24 -9.47
CA THR A 40 -5.58 -2.43 -8.73
C THR A 40 -4.96 -2.02 -7.41
N PHE A 41 -5.56 -2.51 -6.33
CA PHE A 41 -5.13 -2.27 -4.96
C PHE A 41 -4.60 -3.59 -4.39
N VAL A 42 -3.40 -3.57 -3.81
CA VAL A 42 -2.75 -4.79 -3.30
C VAL A 42 -2.48 -4.60 -1.82
N LEU A 43 -3.13 -5.37 -0.96
CA LEU A 43 -2.86 -5.31 0.48
C LEU A 43 -1.50 -5.95 0.81
N PRO A 44 -0.77 -5.40 1.79
CA PRO A 44 0.44 -6.04 2.30
C PRO A 44 0.09 -7.34 3.02
N ASP A 45 1.10 -8.20 3.23
CA ASP A 45 0.94 -9.32 4.16
C ASP A 45 0.99 -8.78 5.60
N PHE A 46 -0.16 -8.70 6.27
CA PHE A 46 -0.25 -8.16 7.62
C PHE A 46 -0.04 -9.29 8.65
N ARG A 47 1.21 -9.38 9.08
CA ARG A 47 1.77 -10.52 9.83
C ARG A 47 1.45 -10.52 11.32
N ALA A 48 1.05 -9.38 11.87
CA ALA A 48 0.71 -9.25 13.28
C ALA A 48 -0.38 -10.25 13.67
N GLN A 49 -0.28 -10.82 14.87
CA GLN A 49 -1.29 -11.68 15.48
C GLN A 49 -2.00 -10.93 16.59
N PHE A 50 -3.19 -11.40 16.96
CA PHE A 50 -4.00 -10.75 17.97
C PHE A 50 -3.21 -10.56 19.28
N GLY A 51 -3.11 -9.31 19.75
CA GLY A 51 -2.39 -8.95 20.97
C GLY A 51 -0.92 -8.57 20.79
N ASP A 52 -0.36 -8.74 19.58
CA ASP A 52 0.99 -8.25 19.25
C ASP A 52 1.08 -6.72 19.35
N ASP A 53 2.24 -6.21 19.77
CA ASP A 53 2.55 -4.77 19.69
C ASP A 53 2.72 -4.35 18.22
N LEU A 54 1.77 -3.54 17.75
CA LEU A 54 1.64 -3.08 16.37
C LEU A 54 2.76 -2.14 15.93
N ARG A 55 3.57 -1.59 16.84
CA ARG A 55 4.72 -0.73 16.47
C ARG A 55 5.77 -1.50 15.67
N ALA A 56 5.90 -2.80 15.92
CA ALA A 56 6.76 -3.70 15.13
C ALA A 56 6.22 -3.96 13.71
N PHE A 57 4.94 -3.64 13.46
CA PHE A 57 4.21 -3.85 12.22
C PHE A 57 3.61 -2.55 11.65
N SER A 58 4.11 -1.39 12.11
CA SER A 58 3.55 -0.08 11.79
C SER A 58 3.59 0.17 10.28
N LYS A 59 4.66 -0.25 9.61
CA LYS A 59 4.78 -0.15 8.16
C LYS A 59 3.67 -0.93 7.44
N GLU A 60 3.45 -2.20 7.79
CA GLU A 60 2.37 -2.99 7.16
C GLU A 60 0.99 -2.41 7.46
N LEU A 61 0.77 -1.94 8.69
CA LEU A 61 -0.49 -1.32 9.08
C LEU A 61 -0.75 -0.01 8.32
N PHE A 62 0.27 0.82 8.16
CA PHE A 62 0.23 2.04 7.36
C PHE A 62 -0.04 1.78 5.89
N ASP A 63 0.69 0.83 5.30
CA ASP A 63 0.49 0.43 3.91
C ASP A 63 -0.94 -0.10 3.72
N LEU A 64 -1.44 -0.90 4.67
CA LEU A 64 -2.81 -1.43 4.66
C LEU A 64 -3.86 -0.31 4.71
N CYS A 65 -3.80 0.59 5.68
CA CYS A 65 -4.74 1.70 5.82
C CYS A 65 -4.67 2.65 4.62
N LYS A 66 -3.47 2.98 4.12
CA LYS A 66 -3.27 3.77 2.91
C LYS A 66 -3.97 3.13 1.71
N ILE A 67 -3.75 1.84 1.47
CA ILE A 67 -4.28 1.13 0.31
C ILE A 67 -5.80 1.02 0.41
N LEU A 68 -6.35 0.74 1.60
CA LEU A 68 -7.79 0.69 1.81
C LEU A 68 -8.44 2.07 1.66
N ASN A 69 -7.80 3.14 2.15
CA ASN A 69 -8.29 4.51 1.95
C ASN A 69 -8.41 4.85 0.46
N ALA A 70 -7.36 4.57 -0.32
CA ALA A 70 -7.37 4.77 -1.76
C ALA A 70 -8.40 3.85 -2.46
N TYR A 71 -8.51 2.59 -2.05
CA TYR A 71 -9.50 1.64 -2.58
C TYR A 71 -10.93 2.16 -2.37
N HIS A 72 -11.27 2.68 -1.19
CA HIS A 72 -12.63 3.15 -0.89
C HIS A 72 -13.00 4.46 -1.60
N LYS A 73 -12.01 5.24 -2.04
CA LYS A 73 -12.19 6.47 -2.82
C LYS A 73 -12.30 6.24 -4.31
N GLU A 74 -11.77 5.13 -4.83
CA GLU A 74 -11.81 4.82 -6.25
C GLU A 74 -13.23 4.48 -6.71
N GLU A 75 -13.70 5.17 -7.75
CA GLU A 75 -15.04 4.99 -8.33
C GLU A 75 -14.97 4.21 -9.66
N GLU A 76 -13.81 4.18 -10.31
CA GLU A 76 -13.60 3.39 -11.51
C GLU A 76 -13.60 1.88 -11.21
N LYS A 77 -13.62 1.08 -12.29
CA LYS A 77 -13.57 -0.38 -12.19
C LYS A 77 -12.27 -0.83 -11.52
N LYS A 78 -12.40 -1.37 -10.31
CA LYS A 78 -11.30 -1.71 -9.42
C LYS A 78 -11.32 -3.16 -8.96
N ILE A 79 -10.20 -3.62 -8.42
CA ILE A 79 -10.05 -4.92 -7.77
C ILE A 79 -9.10 -4.80 -6.57
N LEU A 80 -9.42 -5.49 -5.49
CA LEU A 80 -8.55 -5.68 -4.35
C LEU A 80 -7.87 -7.03 -4.46
N ILE A 81 -6.56 -7.08 -4.27
CA ILE A 81 -5.77 -8.31 -4.22
C ILE A 81 -5.14 -8.38 -2.83
N SER A 82 -5.27 -9.52 -2.16
CA SER A 82 -4.75 -9.67 -0.80
C SER A 82 -4.18 -11.05 -0.54
N PRO A 83 -3.09 -11.16 0.24
CA PRO A 83 -2.79 -12.38 0.97
C PRO A 83 -3.99 -12.80 1.82
N LEU A 84 -4.29 -14.10 1.88
CA LEU A 84 -5.43 -14.62 2.65
C LEU A 84 -5.28 -14.26 4.15
N ASN A 85 -4.08 -14.41 4.70
CA ASN A 85 -3.78 -14.11 6.11
C ASN A 85 -4.15 -12.68 6.55
N THR A 86 -4.05 -11.70 5.63
CA THR A 86 -4.42 -10.31 5.90
C THR A 86 -5.93 -10.13 6.08
N VAL A 87 -6.73 -10.67 5.17
CA VAL A 87 -8.20 -10.51 5.18
C VAL A 87 -8.95 -11.53 6.05
N LEU A 88 -8.24 -12.53 6.59
CA LEU A 88 -8.78 -13.34 7.70
C LEU A 88 -8.99 -12.52 8.98
N LYS A 89 -8.37 -11.33 9.06
CA LYS A 89 -8.64 -10.32 10.09
C LYS A 89 -9.71 -9.37 9.56
N LYS A 90 -10.54 -8.85 10.47
CA LYS A 90 -11.43 -7.74 10.12
C LYS A 90 -10.57 -6.49 9.92
N LEU A 91 -10.82 -5.74 8.85
CA LEU A 91 -10.01 -4.58 8.46
C LEU A 91 -10.84 -3.29 8.41
N PRO A 92 -10.21 -2.10 8.44
CA PRO A 92 -10.91 -0.83 8.28
C PRO A 92 -11.70 -0.76 6.97
N SER A 93 -13.00 -0.51 7.05
CA SER A 93 -13.87 -0.13 5.91
C SER A 93 -13.95 1.38 5.66
N LYS A 94 -14.69 1.80 4.62
CA LYS A 94 -14.88 3.20 4.22
C LYS A 94 -15.29 4.15 5.36
N LYS A 95 -16.16 3.72 6.28
CA LYS A 95 -16.59 4.55 7.43
C LYS A 95 -15.43 4.86 8.39
N HIS A 96 -14.43 4.00 8.46
CA HIS A 96 -13.27 4.14 9.34
C HIS A 96 -12.21 5.03 8.74
N LEU A 97 -11.98 4.95 7.42
CA LEU A 97 -10.89 5.64 6.74
C LEU A 97 -11.37 6.96 6.12
N GLN A 98 -12.13 7.75 6.87
CA GLN A 98 -12.54 9.08 6.45
C GLN A 98 -11.39 10.06 6.67
N ASN A 99 -11.03 10.80 5.62
CA ASN A 99 -9.93 11.74 5.70
C ASN A 99 -10.35 13.02 6.42
N TYR A 100 -9.44 13.55 7.24
CA TYR A 100 -9.56 14.90 7.77
C TYR A 100 -9.01 15.89 6.74
N HIS A 101 -9.87 16.79 6.26
CA HIS A 101 -9.56 17.74 5.19
C HIS A 101 -9.19 19.10 5.77
N ILE A 102 -8.11 19.70 5.26
CA ILE A 102 -7.69 21.06 5.61
C ILE A 102 -7.53 21.86 4.34
N ASP A 103 -8.32 22.93 4.22
CA ASP A 103 -8.19 23.93 3.16
C ASP A 103 -7.39 25.13 3.67
N LYS A 104 -6.48 25.66 2.85
CA LYS A 104 -5.65 26.83 3.18
C LYS A 104 -6.49 28.05 3.59
N LYS A 105 -7.71 28.19 3.06
CA LYS A 105 -8.58 29.36 3.27
C LYS A 105 -9.43 29.26 4.53
N GLN A 106 -9.34 28.16 5.29
CA GLN A 106 -10.12 27.99 6.50
C GLN A 106 -9.46 28.67 7.71
N ASN A 107 -10.27 29.04 8.70
CA ASN A 107 -9.76 29.40 10.02
C ASN A 107 -9.22 28.14 10.72
N PHE A 108 -8.08 28.27 11.37
CA PHE A 108 -7.35 27.17 11.97
C PHE A 108 -7.29 27.31 13.49
N ASP A 109 -8.07 26.47 14.17
CA ASP A 109 -7.97 26.30 15.62
C ASP A 109 -6.96 25.19 15.93
N LEU A 110 -5.78 25.60 16.40
CA LEU A 110 -4.68 24.69 16.71
C LEU A 110 -5.05 23.64 17.76
N LYS A 111 -5.83 24.00 18.79
CA LYS A 111 -6.20 23.06 19.86
C LYS A 111 -7.17 22.01 19.36
N CYS A 112 -8.17 22.44 18.58
CA CYS A 112 -9.09 21.50 17.95
C CYS A 112 -8.35 20.56 17.00
N PHE A 113 -7.35 21.07 16.26
CA PHE A 113 -6.53 20.26 15.38
C PHE A 113 -5.67 19.25 16.14
N GLU A 114 -4.98 19.65 17.21
CA GLU A 114 -4.20 18.74 18.07
C GLU A 114 -5.06 17.55 18.57
N ASP A 115 -6.25 17.87 19.07
CA ASP A 115 -7.22 16.88 19.54
C ASP A 115 -7.67 15.93 18.42
N GLU A 116 -7.98 16.44 17.22
CA GLU A 116 -8.34 15.62 16.05
C GLU A 116 -7.19 14.71 15.64
N ILE A 117 -5.96 15.23 15.55
CA ILE A 117 -4.80 14.47 15.10
C ILE A 117 -4.42 13.35 16.06
N SER A 118 -4.51 13.61 17.36
CA SER A 118 -4.33 12.57 18.37
C SER A 118 -5.33 11.42 18.18
N ARG A 119 -6.61 11.75 17.91
CA ARG A 119 -7.65 10.74 17.61
C ARG A 119 -7.39 9.98 16.32
N LEU A 120 -6.78 10.62 15.33
CA LEU A 120 -6.39 9.97 14.08
C LEU A 120 -5.20 9.01 14.26
N GLY A 121 -4.57 8.98 15.43
CA GLY A 121 -3.48 8.06 15.79
C GLY A 121 -2.09 8.51 15.38
N TYR A 122 -1.90 9.81 15.09
CA TYR A 122 -0.57 10.34 14.80
C TYR A 122 0.21 10.59 16.09
N GLU A 123 1.50 10.32 16.04
CA GLU A 123 2.43 10.47 17.16
C GLU A 123 3.06 11.87 17.16
N PHE A 124 2.98 12.55 18.30
CA PHE A 124 3.60 13.86 18.48
C PHE A 124 5.10 13.69 18.79
N VAL A 125 5.94 14.27 17.95
CA VAL A 125 7.40 14.19 18.01
C VAL A 125 8.03 15.58 17.87
N ASP A 126 9.27 15.72 18.32
CA ASP A 126 10.01 16.98 18.18
C ASP A 126 10.34 17.31 16.72
N ILE A 127 10.67 16.28 15.92
CA ILE A 127 11.03 16.40 14.50
C ILE A 127 10.42 15.23 13.74
N VAL A 128 9.68 15.51 12.68
CA VAL A 128 9.09 14.50 11.79
C VAL A 128 10.19 13.84 10.94
N GLN A 129 10.25 12.52 11.03
CA GLN A 129 11.21 11.64 10.36
C GLN A 129 10.51 10.51 9.58
N ASP A 130 9.34 10.06 10.00
CA ASP A 130 8.61 8.94 9.40
C ASP A 130 7.10 9.18 9.34
N LYS A 131 6.40 8.31 8.61
CA LYS A 131 4.94 8.39 8.46
C LYS A 131 4.24 8.17 9.79
N GLY A 132 3.11 8.86 9.97
CA GLY A 132 2.33 8.81 11.20
C GLY A 132 2.84 9.76 12.28
N GLU A 133 3.87 10.54 12.00
CA GLU A 133 4.42 11.53 12.94
C GLU A 133 3.91 12.95 12.66
N ILE A 134 3.78 13.74 13.71
CA ILE A 134 3.48 15.17 13.69
C ILE A 134 4.38 15.93 14.65
N SER A 135 4.80 17.13 14.27
CA SER A 135 5.50 18.10 15.14
C SER A 135 4.78 19.44 15.06
N ILE A 136 4.52 20.05 16.21
CA ILE A 136 3.90 21.38 16.32
C ILE A 136 4.85 22.28 17.10
N ARG A 137 5.33 23.34 16.45
CA ARG A 137 6.31 24.28 17.00
C ARG A 137 5.87 25.70 16.70
N ALA A 138 5.25 26.34 17.68
CA ALA A 138 4.66 27.67 17.57
C ALA A 138 3.69 27.76 16.38
N ASP A 139 4.11 28.42 15.30
CA ASP A 139 3.36 28.67 14.07
C ASP A 139 3.66 27.65 12.96
N ILE A 140 4.52 26.65 13.21
CA ILE A 140 4.90 25.62 12.24
C ILE A 140 4.35 24.27 12.65
N ILE A 141 3.61 23.63 11.76
CA ILE A 141 3.17 22.24 11.91
C ILE A 141 3.82 21.42 10.80
N ASP A 142 4.56 20.38 11.17
CA ASP A 142 5.07 19.36 10.27
C ASP A 142 4.29 18.07 10.49
N ILE A 143 3.77 17.46 9.44
CA ILE A 143 3.03 16.19 9.53
C ILE A 143 3.41 15.28 8.37
N PHE A 144 3.65 14.00 8.65
CA PHE A 144 3.85 13.00 7.59
C PHE A 144 2.67 12.04 7.50
N CYS A 145 1.69 12.42 6.69
CA CYS A 145 0.49 11.62 6.44
C CYS A 145 0.82 10.25 5.82
N ILE A 146 0.13 9.20 6.26
CA ILE A 146 0.39 7.83 5.77
C ILE A 146 0.08 7.69 4.27
N ASN A 147 -0.90 8.46 3.78
CA ASN A 147 -1.32 8.50 2.37
C ASN A 147 -0.35 9.25 1.45
N GLU A 148 0.56 10.05 2.00
CA GLU A 148 1.44 10.91 1.22
C GLU A 148 2.80 10.27 0.92
N GLU A 149 3.49 10.83 -0.07
CA GLU A 149 4.88 10.46 -0.40
C GLU A 149 5.91 11.34 0.31
N ASN A 150 5.57 12.60 0.56
CA ASN A 150 6.41 13.57 1.26
C ASN A 150 5.63 14.16 2.43
N PRO A 151 6.31 14.53 3.54
CA PRO A 151 5.65 15.21 4.65
C PRO A 151 5.24 16.63 4.25
N ILE A 152 4.28 17.18 4.99
CA ILE A 152 3.66 18.48 4.75
C ILE A 152 4.04 19.41 5.90
N ARG A 153 4.43 20.64 5.56
CA ARG A 153 4.64 21.76 6.48
C ARG A 153 3.53 22.78 6.28
N ILE A 154 2.91 23.17 7.39
CA ILE A 154 1.89 24.20 7.49
C ILE A 154 2.53 25.37 8.25
N LEU A 155 2.44 26.56 7.68
CA LEU A 155 2.79 27.81 8.37
C LEU A 155 1.51 28.54 8.73
N LEU A 156 1.38 28.91 10.00
CA LEU A 156 0.23 29.62 10.55
C LEU A 156 0.57 31.10 10.75
N PHE A 157 -0.44 31.97 10.61
CA PHE A 157 -0.36 33.36 11.03
C PHE A 157 -1.58 33.68 11.89
N GLY A 158 -1.43 33.54 13.22
CA GLY A 158 -2.58 33.60 14.14
C GLY A 158 -3.50 32.41 13.93
N GLU A 159 -4.73 32.66 13.49
CA GLU A 159 -5.76 31.64 13.21
C GLU A 159 -5.90 31.36 11.70
N GLU A 160 -4.96 31.84 10.86
CA GLU A 160 -4.99 31.63 9.41
C GLU A 160 -3.85 30.70 8.97
N ILE A 161 -4.08 29.93 7.91
CA ILE A 161 -3.03 29.15 7.26
C ILE A 161 -2.34 30.01 6.19
N GLU A 162 -1.11 30.43 6.47
CA GLU A 162 -0.31 31.23 5.53
C GLU A 162 0.15 30.40 4.34
N SER A 163 0.63 29.18 4.57
CA SER A 163 1.06 28.28 3.49
C SER A 163 1.02 26.81 3.88
N ILE A 164 0.81 25.96 2.88
CA ILE A 164 0.88 24.50 2.99
C ILE A 164 1.85 24.04 1.90
N ARG A 165 2.92 23.33 2.26
CA ARG A 165 3.94 22.88 1.31
C ARG A 165 4.43 21.48 1.67
N TYR A 166 4.83 20.69 0.69
CA TYR A 166 5.65 19.52 0.99
C TYR A 166 7.03 19.97 1.50
N PHE A 167 7.72 19.15 2.28
CA PHE A 167 9.11 19.35 2.65
C PHE A 167 9.94 18.07 2.52
N ASP A 168 11.24 18.23 2.37
CA ASP A 168 12.18 17.11 2.29
C ASP A 168 12.65 16.71 3.70
N LEU A 169 12.52 15.43 4.05
CA LEU A 169 12.85 14.90 5.38
C LEU A 169 14.33 15.03 5.75
N GLN A 170 15.24 14.98 4.77
CA GLN A 170 16.68 15.02 5.05
C GLN A 170 17.15 16.45 5.33
N SER A 171 16.84 17.35 4.40
CA SER A 171 17.23 18.75 4.51
C SER A 171 16.32 19.58 5.41
N GLN A 172 15.14 19.05 5.77
CA GLN A 172 14.09 19.73 6.54
C GLN A 172 13.61 21.04 5.91
N LYS A 173 13.82 21.18 4.59
CA LYS A 173 13.44 22.36 3.80
C LYS A 173 12.18 22.09 3.00
N SER A 174 11.31 23.10 2.95
CA SER A 174 10.13 23.07 2.10
C SER A 174 10.52 22.94 0.62
N ILE A 175 9.77 22.10 -0.09
CA ILE A 175 9.84 21.93 -1.53
C ILE A 175 9.04 23.07 -2.18
N PRO A 176 9.45 23.58 -3.35
CA PRO A 176 8.66 24.57 -4.08
C PRO A 176 7.25 24.06 -4.41
N ASN A 177 6.32 25.01 -4.56
CA ASN A 177 4.88 24.85 -4.81
C ASN A 177 4.03 24.70 -3.54
N GLU A 178 3.02 25.56 -3.43
CA GLU A 178 2.03 25.53 -2.37
C GLU A 178 0.84 24.66 -2.76
N LEU A 179 0.23 24.06 -1.74
CA LEU A 179 -1.02 23.33 -1.84
C LEU A 179 -2.16 24.22 -1.38
N GLU A 180 -3.29 24.14 -2.08
CA GLU A 180 -4.52 24.81 -1.64
C GLU A 180 -5.21 24.05 -0.51
N TYR A 181 -5.00 22.74 -0.43
CA TYR A 181 -5.54 21.88 0.61
C TYR A 181 -4.68 20.62 0.78
N PHE A 182 -4.88 19.90 1.87
CA PHE A 182 -4.39 18.54 2.03
C PHE A 182 -5.37 17.69 2.82
N GLU A 183 -5.13 16.38 2.80
CA GLU A 183 -5.96 15.42 3.51
C GLU A 183 -5.11 14.48 4.35
N ILE A 184 -5.58 14.23 5.57
CA ILE A 184 -4.95 13.37 6.54
C ILE A 184 -5.75 12.08 6.61
N CYS A 185 -5.17 10.97 6.13
CA CYS A 185 -5.74 9.65 6.34
C CYS A 185 -5.53 9.22 7.80
N PRO A 186 -6.55 8.65 8.47
CA PRO A 186 -6.38 8.05 9.79
C PRO A 186 -5.33 6.94 9.79
N PHE A 187 -4.56 6.83 10.88
CA PHE A 187 -3.62 5.73 11.17
C PHE A 187 -4.33 4.37 11.18
N LEU A 188 -5.49 4.32 11.85
CA LEU A 188 -6.31 3.11 12.02
C LEU A 188 -7.77 3.34 11.63
N LYS A 189 -8.38 4.35 12.25
CA LYS A 189 -9.80 4.68 12.14
C LYS A 189 -9.99 6.14 12.53
N TYR A 190 -10.98 6.77 11.91
CA TYR A 190 -11.55 8.03 12.35
C TYR A 190 -12.43 7.79 13.58
N PHE A 191 -12.08 8.41 14.69
CA PHE A 191 -12.88 8.40 15.91
C PHE A 191 -13.54 9.77 16.09
N ASP A 192 -14.86 9.77 16.25
CA ASP A 192 -15.50 10.90 16.94
C ASP A 192 -15.15 10.86 18.44
N LYS A 193 -15.45 11.96 19.15
CA LYS A 193 -15.07 12.13 20.55
C LYS A 193 -15.66 11.05 21.47
N GLU A 194 -16.92 10.65 21.25
CA GLU A 194 -17.59 9.66 22.10
C GLU A 194 -17.00 8.26 21.89
N ASN A 195 -16.84 7.85 20.64
CA ASN A 195 -16.25 6.57 20.28
C ASN A 195 -14.76 6.48 20.67
N TYR A 196 -14.05 7.60 20.72
CA TYR A 196 -12.66 7.62 21.18
C TYR A 196 -12.51 7.33 22.67
N GLU A 197 -13.38 7.86 23.52
CA GLU A 197 -13.32 7.57 24.97
C GLU A 197 -13.65 6.10 25.25
N ILE A 198 -14.68 5.54 24.60
CA ILE A 198 -14.99 4.10 24.70
C ILE A 198 -13.79 3.25 24.22
N PHE A 199 -13.08 3.71 23.19
CA PHE A 199 -11.90 3.03 22.68
C PHE A 199 -10.74 3.09 23.68
N LYS A 200 -10.51 4.22 24.36
CA LYS A 200 -9.49 4.33 25.41
C LYS A 200 -9.75 3.39 26.57
N ASP A 201 -10.99 3.30 27.05
CA ASP A 201 -11.33 2.38 28.13
C ASP A 201 -10.97 0.93 27.76
N LYS A 202 -11.30 0.51 26.53
CA LYS A 202 -10.94 -0.83 26.02
C LYS A 202 -9.44 -1.03 25.88
N LEU A 203 -8.70 0.01 25.54
CA LEU A 203 -7.26 -0.01 25.35
C LEU A 203 -6.54 -0.15 26.69
N GLU A 204 -6.99 0.58 27.71
CA GLU A 204 -6.49 0.48 29.08
C GLU A 204 -6.77 -0.91 29.68
N ASP A 205 -7.98 -1.45 29.45
CA ASP A 205 -8.39 -2.76 29.95
C ASP A 205 -7.82 -3.95 29.14
N PHE A 206 -7.18 -3.70 27.99
CA PHE A 206 -6.69 -4.74 27.10
C PHE A 206 -5.62 -5.59 27.79
N GLN A 207 -5.87 -6.89 27.93
CA GLN A 207 -4.93 -7.82 28.56
C GLN A 207 -3.84 -8.21 27.56
N SER A 208 -2.64 -7.64 27.70
CA SER A 208 -1.46 -7.95 26.88
C SER A 208 -0.18 -7.85 27.73
N ASP A 209 0.88 -8.51 27.28
CA ASP A 209 2.23 -8.37 27.82
C ASP A 209 2.96 -7.10 27.30
N THR A 210 2.29 -6.31 26.46
CA THR A 210 2.83 -5.08 25.87
C THR A 210 3.04 -4.01 26.94
N LEU A 211 4.20 -3.35 26.93
CA LEU A 211 4.56 -2.37 27.97
C LEU A 211 3.77 -1.06 27.89
N ILE A 212 3.35 -0.66 26.69
CA ILE A 212 2.66 0.61 26.46
C ILE A 212 1.33 0.31 25.79
N HIS A 213 0.24 0.78 26.39
CA HIS A 213 -1.12 0.60 25.86
C HIS A 213 -1.58 1.90 25.23
N ASP A 214 -1.29 2.06 23.94
CA ASP A 214 -1.74 3.21 23.16
C ASP A 214 -2.25 2.77 21.78
N ILE A 215 -2.76 3.74 21.02
CA ILE A 215 -3.35 3.50 19.71
C ILE A 215 -2.34 2.85 18.74
N ASN A 216 -1.06 3.16 18.88
CA ASN A 216 0.02 2.67 18.02
C ASN A 216 0.48 1.27 18.38
N SER A 217 0.28 0.82 19.62
CA SER A 217 0.67 -0.52 20.08
C SER A 217 -0.46 -1.53 20.00
N LEU A 218 -1.66 -1.19 20.47
CA LEU A 218 -2.77 -2.15 20.61
C LEU A 218 -4.06 -1.71 19.90
N GLY A 219 -4.10 -0.49 19.34
CA GLY A 219 -5.33 0.12 18.84
C GLY A 219 -6.08 -0.70 17.78
N PHE A 220 -5.38 -1.44 16.90
CA PHE A 220 -6.04 -2.31 15.92
C PHE A 220 -6.90 -3.40 16.59
N TRP A 221 -6.47 -3.92 17.73
CA TRP A 221 -7.12 -5.02 18.44
C TRP A 221 -8.35 -4.56 19.24
N CYS A 222 -8.43 -3.28 19.57
CA CYS A 222 -9.50 -2.69 20.37
C CYS A 222 -10.68 -2.17 19.53
N ILE A 223 -10.68 -2.36 18.20
CA ILE A 223 -11.75 -1.90 17.30
C ILE A 223 -12.61 -3.10 16.83
N ASP A 224 -13.80 -3.23 17.42
CA ASP A 224 -14.69 -4.38 17.17
C ASP A 224 -15.45 -4.32 15.83
N ASP A 225 -15.69 -3.11 15.32
CA ASP A 225 -16.60 -2.85 14.20
C ASP A 225 -15.91 -2.78 12.83
N PHE A 226 -14.66 -3.24 12.75
CA PHE A 226 -13.98 -3.51 11.49
C PHE A 226 -14.75 -4.51 10.62
N PHE A 227 -14.52 -4.45 9.32
CA PHE A 227 -15.28 -5.18 8.31
C PHE A 227 -14.59 -6.48 7.92
N ASP A 228 -15.38 -7.54 7.75
CA ASP A 228 -14.89 -8.80 7.19
C ASP A 228 -14.88 -8.72 5.65
N TYR A 229 -13.69 -8.59 5.07
CA TYR A 229 -13.55 -8.47 3.62
C TYR A 229 -13.90 -9.75 2.86
N LEU A 230 -14.04 -10.89 3.54
CA LEU A 230 -14.55 -12.12 2.93
C LEU A 230 -16.06 -12.09 2.68
N GLU A 231 -16.77 -11.04 3.13
CA GLU A 231 -18.15 -10.76 2.72
C GLU A 231 -18.26 -10.23 1.27
N LEU A 232 -17.17 -9.73 0.68
CA LEU A 232 -17.14 -9.28 -0.72
C LEU A 232 -17.28 -10.45 -1.71
N ASP A 233 -17.59 -10.15 -2.98
CA ASP A 233 -17.47 -11.16 -4.06
C ASP A 233 -16.00 -11.51 -4.26
N PHE A 234 -15.52 -12.56 -3.58
CA PHE A 234 -14.13 -12.98 -3.60
C PHE A 234 -13.88 -14.26 -4.42
N LEU A 235 -12.66 -14.38 -4.93
CA LEU A 235 -12.10 -15.61 -5.50
C LEU A 235 -10.70 -15.89 -4.94
N ALA A 236 -10.36 -17.15 -4.77
CA ALA A 236 -9.01 -17.62 -4.46
C ALA A 236 -8.23 -17.92 -5.73
N CYS A 237 -6.99 -17.44 -5.86
CA CYS A 237 -6.16 -17.72 -7.04
C CYS A 237 -5.69 -19.18 -7.12
N GLU A 238 -5.68 -19.89 -5.99
CA GLU A 238 -5.33 -21.30 -5.85
C GLU A 238 -6.02 -21.94 -4.63
N LYS A 239 -5.82 -23.24 -4.42
CA LYS A 239 -6.22 -23.90 -3.17
C LYS A 239 -5.22 -23.57 -2.07
N PHE A 240 -5.72 -23.17 -0.91
CA PHE A 240 -4.93 -22.96 0.29
C PHE A 240 -4.88 -24.24 1.13
N ASP A 241 -3.74 -24.53 1.74
CA ASP A 241 -3.63 -25.60 2.73
C ASP A 241 -4.34 -25.15 4.02
N ILE A 242 -5.41 -25.85 4.37
CA ILE A 242 -6.25 -25.51 5.53
C ILE A 242 -5.45 -25.64 6.84
N ASN A 243 -4.39 -26.47 6.86
CA ASN A 243 -3.56 -26.65 8.05
C ASN A 243 -2.59 -25.49 8.30
N GLU A 244 -2.39 -24.58 7.33
CA GLU A 244 -1.58 -23.37 7.49
C GLU A 244 -2.33 -22.25 8.24
N TYR A 245 -3.62 -22.42 8.54
CA TYR A 245 -4.47 -21.38 9.12
C TYR A 245 -5.20 -21.86 10.37
N GLU A 246 -5.30 -20.99 11.39
CA GLU A 246 -6.03 -21.29 12.62
C GLU A 246 -7.55 -21.29 12.43
N LYS A 247 -8.05 -20.51 11.46
CA LYS A 247 -9.47 -20.41 11.12
C LYS A 247 -9.84 -21.43 10.05
N ASP A 248 -11.05 -21.97 10.10
CA ASP A 248 -11.56 -22.82 9.01
C ASP A 248 -11.73 -22.00 7.73
N ILE A 249 -10.90 -22.29 6.73
CA ILE A 249 -10.91 -21.65 5.42
C ILE A 249 -11.51 -22.53 4.31
N SER A 250 -12.21 -23.61 4.66
CA SER A 250 -12.79 -24.55 3.68
C SER A 250 -13.71 -23.87 2.66
N PHE A 251 -14.44 -22.84 3.11
CA PHE A 251 -15.32 -22.03 2.25
C PHE A 251 -14.54 -21.20 1.22
N VAL A 252 -13.30 -20.79 1.53
CA VAL A 252 -12.42 -20.08 0.57
C VAL A 252 -12.05 -21.01 -0.58
N ASN A 253 -11.69 -22.25 -0.26
CA ASN A 253 -11.36 -23.29 -1.23
C ASN A 253 -12.56 -23.75 -2.08
N ALA A 254 -13.79 -23.31 -1.79
CA ALA A 254 -14.94 -23.53 -2.66
C ALA A 254 -15.05 -22.51 -3.81
N LYS A 255 -14.38 -21.35 -3.70
CA LYS A 255 -14.46 -20.24 -4.66
C LYS A 255 -13.10 -19.98 -5.32
N ILE A 256 -12.65 -20.91 -6.15
CA ILE A 256 -11.32 -20.84 -6.78
C ILE A 256 -11.42 -20.35 -8.22
N LEU A 257 -10.42 -19.57 -8.62
CA LEU A 257 -10.18 -19.14 -9.97
C LEU A 257 -10.12 -20.35 -10.93
N PRO A 258 -10.94 -20.38 -12.00
CA PRO A 258 -10.90 -21.46 -12.97
C PRO A 258 -9.53 -21.59 -13.63
N GLN A 259 -9.10 -22.83 -13.89
CA GLN A 259 -7.84 -23.05 -14.60
C GLN A 259 -7.92 -22.55 -16.05
N ALA A 260 -6.89 -21.82 -16.49
CA ALA A 260 -6.76 -21.37 -17.87
C ALA A 260 -6.85 -22.52 -18.87
N LYS A 261 -7.59 -22.30 -19.96
CA LYS A 261 -7.74 -23.29 -21.04
C LYS A 261 -6.98 -22.90 -22.31
N LYS A 262 -6.87 -21.61 -22.59
CA LYS A 262 -6.29 -21.03 -23.81
C LYS A 262 -4.89 -20.47 -23.58
N PHE A 263 -4.68 -19.78 -22.47
CA PHE A 263 -3.46 -19.08 -22.12
C PHE A 263 -2.57 -19.94 -21.24
N LYS A 264 -1.26 -19.81 -21.44
CA LYS A 264 -0.21 -20.41 -20.62
C LYS A 264 0.81 -19.35 -20.24
N GLU A 265 1.40 -19.52 -19.08
CA GLU A 265 2.53 -18.69 -18.63
C GLU A 265 3.83 -19.16 -19.31
N LEU A 266 4.65 -18.21 -19.73
CA LEU A 266 5.97 -18.48 -20.30
C LEU A 266 7.06 -18.17 -19.28
N GLN A 267 8.06 -19.05 -19.17
CA GLN A 267 9.23 -18.87 -18.33
C GLN A 267 10.49 -18.96 -19.20
N SER A 268 10.95 -17.84 -19.77
CA SER A 268 12.16 -17.86 -20.62
C SER A 268 12.63 -16.47 -21.07
N SER A 269 13.89 -16.39 -21.51
CA SER A 269 14.43 -15.30 -22.31
C SER A 269 13.91 -15.39 -23.75
N TYR A 270 13.53 -14.25 -24.33
CA TYR A 270 12.97 -14.18 -25.68
C TYR A 270 14.02 -13.62 -26.64
N ASN A 271 14.27 -14.33 -27.74
CA ASN A 271 15.19 -13.91 -28.80
C ASN A 271 14.44 -13.73 -30.12
N LYS A 272 15.14 -13.28 -31.17
CA LYS A 272 14.54 -13.04 -32.49
C LYS A 272 13.85 -14.29 -33.08
N ASP A 273 14.47 -15.46 -32.95
CA ASP A 273 13.92 -16.72 -33.47
C ASP A 273 12.59 -17.10 -32.81
N PHE A 274 12.43 -16.80 -31.52
CA PHE A 274 11.18 -17.01 -30.79
C PHE A 274 10.02 -16.20 -31.41
N PHE A 275 10.28 -14.93 -31.76
CA PHE A 275 9.27 -14.09 -32.39
C PHE A 275 8.96 -14.51 -33.82
N GLU A 276 9.97 -14.95 -34.59
CA GLU A 276 9.78 -15.48 -35.95
C GLU A 276 8.92 -16.76 -35.93
N PHE A 277 9.15 -17.66 -34.98
CA PHE A 277 8.34 -18.88 -34.80
C PHE A 277 6.88 -18.57 -34.46
N HIS A 278 6.62 -17.42 -33.84
CA HIS A 278 5.29 -16.98 -33.41
C HIS A 278 4.70 -15.85 -34.27
N LYS A 279 5.23 -15.62 -35.49
CA LYS A 279 4.79 -14.53 -36.39
C LYS A 279 3.33 -14.56 -36.81
N ASN A 280 2.67 -15.71 -36.66
CA ASN A 280 1.24 -15.88 -36.96
C ASN A 280 0.33 -15.42 -35.81
N LYS A 281 0.89 -15.08 -34.64
CA LYS A 281 0.15 -14.57 -33.49
C LYS A 281 0.16 -13.05 -33.48
N LYS A 282 -0.84 -12.46 -32.84
CA LYS A 282 -0.78 -11.06 -32.40
C LYS A 282 0.18 -10.97 -31.22
N ILE A 283 1.23 -10.16 -31.34
CA ILE A 283 2.26 -10.05 -30.30
C ILE A 283 2.16 -8.67 -29.63
N THR A 284 2.06 -8.64 -28.31
CA THR A 284 2.15 -7.42 -27.50
C THR A 284 3.45 -7.44 -26.71
N LEU A 285 4.32 -6.46 -26.93
CA LEU A 285 5.60 -6.32 -26.22
C LEU A 285 5.55 -5.16 -25.22
N LEU A 286 5.81 -5.47 -23.95
CA LEU A 286 5.83 -4.52 -22.84
C LEU A 286 7.28 -4.18 -22.49
N ALA A 287 7.64 -2.90 -22.50
CA ALA A 287 8.93 -2.45 -21.97
C ALA A 287 8.87 -1.04 -21.39
N LYS A 288 9.64 -0.79 -20.33
CA LYS A 288 9.70 0.51 -19.64
C LYS A 288 10.25 1.63 -20.52
N ASN A 289 11.02 1.29 -21.55
CA ASN A 289 11.58 2.22 -22.52
C ASN A 289 11.73 1.58 -23.89
N GLU A 290 11.89 2.40 -24.92
CA GLU A 290 12.06 1.95 -26.31
C GLU A 290 13.40 1.26 -26.56
N ALA A 291 14.44 1.55 -25.77
CA ALA A 291 15.76 0.96 -25.97
C ALA A 291 15.75 -0.57 -25.82
N LEU A 292 14.96 -1.09 -24.87
CA LEU A 292 14.75 -2.53 -24.70
C LEU A 292 14.08 -3.17 -25.92
N PHE A 293 13.17 -2.45 -26.58
CA PHE A 293 12.50 -2.93 -27.79
C PHE A 293 13.45 -2.92 -28.99
N LYS A 294 14.19 -1.81 -29.19
CA LYS A 294 15.16 -1.67 -30.29
C LYS A 294 16.27 -2.72 -30.24
N ALA A 295 16.69 -3.13 -29.05
CA ALA A 295 17.69 -4.16 -28.84
C ALA A 295 17.29 -5.55 -29.41
N LEU A 296 16.01 -5.80 -29.69
CA LEU A 296 15.54 -7.05 -30.28
C LEU A 296 15.54 -7.02 -31.81
N GLU A 297 15.76 -5.86 -32.44
CA GLU A 297 15.76 -5.68 -33.91
C GLU A 297 14.49 -6.25 -34.58
N LEU A 298 13.33 -5.95 -33.99
CA LEU A 298 12.00 -6.41 -34.44
C LEU A 298 11.22 -5.35 -35.22
N GLU A 299 11.87 -4.25 -35.63
CA GLU A 299 11.23 -3.04 -36.15
C GLU A 299 10.43 -3.29 -37.46
N ASP A 300 10.81 -4.31 -38.24
CA ASP A 300 10.16 -4.66 -39.50
C ASP A 300 8.97 -5.64 -39.35
N THR A 301 8.63 -6.06 -38.12
CA THR A 301 7.58 -7.07 -37.90
C THR A 301 6.20 -6.45 -37.70
N GLN A 302 5.31 -6.64 -38.68
CA GLN A 302 3.97 -6.02 -38.70
C GLN A 302 3.00 -6.54 -37.62
N ASN A 303 3.24 -7.73 -37.07
CA ASN A 303 2.35 -8.38 -36.10
C ASN A 303 2.70 -8.06 -34.63
N ILE A 304 3.66 -7.16 -34.40
CA ILE A 304 4.14 -6.77 -33.08
C ILE A 304 3.64 -5.38 -32.71
N HIS A 305 2.95 -5.30 -31.58
CA HIS A 305 2.51 -4.06 -30.96
C HIS A 305 3.36 -3.76 -29.73
N PHE A 306 4.14 -2.69 -29.78
CA PHE A 306 4.89 -2.18 -28.64
C PHE A 306 4.00 -1.34 -27.71
N VAL A 307 4.09 -1.59 -26.41
CA VAL A 307 3.44 -0.82 -25.35
C VAL A 307 4.49 -0.40 -24.34
N LYS A 308 4.69 0.92 -24.19
CA LYS A 308 5.55 1.48 -23.16
C LYS A 308 4.90 1.28 -21.79
N SER A 309 5.43 0.34 -21.00
CA SER A 309 4.86 -0.08 -19.72
C SER A 309 5.93 -0.77 -18.88
N ASP A 310 5.86 -0.61 -17.56
CA ASP A 310 6.71 -1.30 -16.57
C ASP A 310 6.16 -2.69 -16.17
N LEU A 311 4.99 -3.06 -16.69
CA LEU A 311 4.32 -4.32 -16.33
C LEU A 311 5.15 -5.55 -16.70
N ARG A 312 5.01 -6.60 -15.88
CA ARG A 312 5.72 -7.88 -15.98
C ARG A 312 4.74 -9.02 -16.22
N LEU A 313 4.40 -9.23 -17.49
CA LEU A 313 3.43 -10.26 -17.89
C LEU A 313 3.93 -11.03 -19.12
N ASN A 314 3.92 -12.36 -19.03
CA ASN A 314 4.38 -13.26 -20.09
C ASN A 314 3.38 -14.39 -20.31
N LEU A 315 2.50 -14.22 -21.30
CA LEU A 315 1.40 -15.14 -21.61
C LEU A 315 1.38 -15.52 -23.08
N ILE A 316 1.01 -16.77 -23.37
CA ILE A 316 0.84 -17.27 -24.74
C ILE A 316 -0.48 -18.02 -24.89
N SER A 317 -1.16 -17.81 -26.01
CA SER A 317 -2.31 -18.58 -26.47
C SER A 317 -2.14 -19.01 -27.94
N PRO A 318 -3.09 -19.74 -28.54
CA PRO A 318 -3.05 -20.05 -29.97
C PRO A 318 -2.99 -18.80 -30.88
N GLU A 319 -3.56 -17.68 -30.46
CA GLU A 319 -3.75 -16.47 -31.29
C GLU A 319 -2.92 -15.27 -30.83
N GLU A 320 -2.56 -15.22 -29.54
CA GLU A 320 -1.96 -14.04 -28.91
C GLU A 320 -0.70 -14.41 -28.12
N LEU A 321 0.25 -13.49 -28.09
CA LEU A 321 1.47 -13.56 -27.31
C LEU A 321 1.67 -12.21 -26.60
N ILE A 322 1.76 -12.21 -25.28
CA ILE A 322 2.05 -11.02 -24.47
C ILE A 322 3.38 -11.28 -23.78
N ILE A 323 4.38 -10.42 -24.02
CA ILE A 323 5.73 -10.59 -23.49
C ILE A 323 6.20 -9.28 -22.87
N SER A 324 6.79 -9.37 -21.69
CA SER A 324 7.46 -8.26 -21.03
C SER A 324 8.97 -8.43 -21.09
N LEU A 325 9.66 -7.35 -21.46
CA LEU A 325 11.12 -7.24 -21.42
C LEU A 325 11.63 -6.65 -20.10
N ASN A 326 10.71 -6.34 -19.18
CA ASN A 326 11.04 -5.73 -17.90
C ASN A 326 11.53 -6.78 -16.90
N GLN A 327 12.54 -6.42 -16.12
CA GLN A 327 12.99 -7.21 -14.96
C GLN A 327 12.45 -6.60 -13.67
N LYS A 328 12.35 -7.42 -12.61
CA LYS A 328 12.00 -6.92 -11.28
C LYS A 328 13.16 -6.08 -10.76
N GLU A 329 12.92 -4.78 -10.54
CA GLU A 329 13.89 -3.90 -9.90
C GLU A 329 13.99 -4.25 -8.40
N LYS A 330 15.22 -4.26 -7.86
CA LYS A 330 15.42 -4.40 -6.42
C LYS A 330 15.01 -3.09 -5.76
N GLN A 331 14.04 -3.13 -4.86
CA GLN A 331 13.70 -1.96 -4.04
C GLN A 331 14.93 -1.55 -3.23
N LYS A 332 15.32 -0.27 -3.33
CA LYS A 332 16.33 0.31 -2.44
C LYS A 332 15.62 0.62 -1.12
N THR A 333 15.87 -0.17 -0.09
CA THR A 333 15.45 0.17 1.28
C THR A 333 16.27 1.38 1.73
N ARG A 334 15.63 2.49 2.07
CA ARG A 334 16.29 3.53 2.88
C ARG A 334 16.65 2.86 4.21
N LYS A 335 17.94 2.83 4.54
CA LYS A 335 18.37 2.38 5.87
C LYS A 335 17.90 3.45 6.85
N LYS A 336 17.04 3.07 7.79
CA LYS A 336 16.77 3.90 8.97
C LYS A 336 18.12 4.11 9.67
N ALA A 337 18.43 5.34 10.06
CA ALA A 337 19.54 5.56 10.96
C ALA A 337 19.17 4.88 12.29
N SER A 338 19.70 3.68 12.54
CA SER A 338 19.52 3.00 13.81
C SER A 338 20.77 3.26 14.66
N LEU A 339 20.64 4.12 15.66
CA LEU A 339 21.59 4.16 16.77
C LEU A 339 21.14 3.12 17.79
N ILE A 340 21.94 2.08 17.99
CA ILE A 340 21.72 1.12 19.07
C ILE A 340 22.19 1.82 20.34
N ILE A 341 21.24 2.36 21.11
CA ILE A 341 21.54 3.18 22.30
C ILE A 341 22.36 2.38 23.31
N ASP A 342 22.14 1.07 23.41
CA ASP A 342 22.87 0.17 24.33
C ASP A 342 24.33 -0.07 23.93
N GLU A 343 24.75 0.30 22.71
CA GLU A 343 26.14 0.22 22.26
C GLU A 343 26.92 1.51 22.53
N LEU A 344 26.24 2.61 22.88
CA LEU A 344 26.86 3.90 23.15
C LEU A 344 27.48 3.93 24.55
N LYS A 345 28.76 4.23 24.62
CA LYS A 345 29.49 4.44 25.88
C LYS A 345 29.69 5.93 26.14
N ASN A 346 29.84 6.28 27.42
CA ASN A 346 30.23 7.62 27.81
C ASN A 346 31.57 7.99 27.14
N GLY A 347 31.55 9.03 26.31
CA GLY A 347 32.71 9.48 25.52
C GLY A 347 32.66 9.13 24.02
N ASP A 348 31.64 8.40 23.58
CA ASP A 348 31.41 8.15 22.16
C ASP A 348 30.89 9.42 21.46
N TYR A 349 31.28 9.55 20.20
CA TYR A 349 30.89 10.65 19.32
C TYR A 349 29.88 10.14 18.30
N ILE A 350 28.73 10.80 18.20
CA ILE A 350 27.68 10.43 17.25
C ILE A 350 27.82 11.35 16.04
N VAL A 351 28.28 10.80 14.92
CA VAL A 351 28.47 11.58 13.70
C VAL A 351 27.24 11.47 12.81
N HIS A 352 26.56 12.59 12.60
CA HIS A 352 25.50 12.70 11.62
C HIS A 352 26.10 12.92 10.22
N GLU A 353 25.64 12.16 9.22
CA GLU A 353 26.17 12.18 7.85
C GLU A 353 26.20 13.59 7.24
N ASP A 354 25.17 14.40 7.51
CA ASP A 354 25.06 15.78 7.01
C ASP A 354 25.56 16.89 7.97
N TYR A 355 25.65 16.62 9.27
CA TYR A 355 25.85 17.68 10.28
C TYR A 355 27.15 17.54 11.09
N GLY A 356 27.90 16.44 10.90
CA GLY A 356 29.17 16.22 11.59
C GLY A 356 29.01 15.61 12.97
N VAL A 357 30.06 15.75 13.78
CA VAL A 357 30.28 15.06 15.06
C VAL A 357 29.52 15.67 16.22
#